data_AF-A0A483CNR2-F1
#
_entry.id   AF-A0A483CNR2-F1
#
_cell.length_a   1.000
_cell.length_b   1.000
_cell.length_c   1.000
_cell.angle_alpha   90.00
_cell.angle_beta   90.00
_cell.angle_gamma   90.00
#
_symmetry.space_group_name_H-M   'P 1'
#
loop_
_entity.id
_entity.type
_entity.pdbx_description
1 polymer ?
#
loop_
_entity_poly.entity_id
_entity_poly.type
_entity_poly.pdbx_seq_one_letter_code
_entity_poly.pdbx_strand_id
1 'polypeptide(L)'
;MMFRFIRGLFEKNEEETLSLTADEAGLWLDEREKVIESGLAEKTETCRTIVSESLSGLENMRSELAKAEGREDIHPKLRSVTERSLPAFLAALGQQTSRSLPADPDEFYPVAADILTSLLKIQKRQGRYLAGAFPEEMKEIRGFSAEIGRSINDLTEAVKDAQAARKQIESARDALSALNGSYEEIRTVQEKMPAIHARIAQSEGAIREKEELVRVLRDDAEYLACMDLQGEADRLEKEEGAAAQDLRNLGTRTGRVLKKAEKIVMRSDRPKDTKTLSACIRLLENPGAAGIDAVLSSLSPAVAMVRAQIASGSLSLKGKEDLALFCDEERLENAFSAAFARLESAHERTSEIHREIQGCTLPIEVAALDRELGEISAAVEADRTAFKEAEERVALLSADLPRQAQAVQDALTAVAGTPVDFRDRHLPKAGAEKTA
;
A
#
# COMPACT_ATOMS: atom_id res chain seq x y z
N MET A 1 -30.84 -24.49 39.97
CA MET A 1 -29.64 -25.10 40.59
C MET A 1 -28.33 -24.38 40.19
N MET A 2 -28.37 -23.08 39.87
CA MET A 2 -27.22 -22.31 39.37
C MET A 2 -26.45 -21.56 40.48
N PHE A 3 -27.01 -21.51 41.70
CA PHE A 3 -26.44 -20.82 42.87
C PHE A 3 -25.38 -21.62 43.63
N ARG A 4 -25.16 -22.90 43.31
CA ARG A 4 -24.20 -23.75 44.01
C ARG A 4 -22.79 -23.70 43.41
N PHE A 5 -22.67 -23.22 42.16
CA PHE A 5 -21.39 -23.00 41.48
C PHE A 5 -20.71 -21.71 41.97
N ILE A 6 -21.51 -20.66 42.24
CA ILE A 6 -21.01 -19.35 42.68
C ILE A 6 -20.51 -19.36 44.14
N ARG A 7 -20.99 -20.31 44.97
CA ARG A 7 -20.56 -20.40 46.37
C ARG A 7 -19.30 -21.28 46.57
N GLY A 8 -18.92 -22.08 45.58
CA GLY A 8 -17.73 -22.94 45.63
C GLY A 8 -16.41 -22.22 45.30
N LEU A 9 -16.47 -21.06 44.64
CA LEU A 9 -15.30 -20.28 44.23
C LEU A 9 -14.61 -19.49 45.35
N PHE A 10 -15.14 -19.54 46.58
CA PHE A 10 -14.58 -18.83 47.75
C PHE A 10 -14.25 -19.77 48.92
N GLU A 11 -14.14 -21.08 48.69
CA GLU A 11 -13.59 -22.01 49.69
C GLU A 11 -12.13 -22.34 49.36
N LYS A 12 -11.26 -21.78 50.20
CA LYS A 12 -9.81 -21.92 50.23
C LYS A 12 -9.37 -23.39 50.26
N ASN A 13 -9.07 -23.98 49.10
CA ASN A 13 -8.40 -25.29 48.98
C ASN A 13 -7.66 -25.39 47.64
N GLU A 14 -6.33 -25.47 47.71
CA GLU A 14 -5.36 -25.70 46.61
C GLU A 14 -5.42 -24.67 45.46
N GLU A 15 -4.26 -24.30 44.91
CA GLU A 15 -4.16 -23.29 43.84
C GLU A 15 -4.78 -23.84 42.53
N GLU A 16 -6.11 -23.85 42.42
CA GLU A 16 -6.82 -24.19 41.19
C GLU A 16 -6.48 -23.13 40.13
N THR A 17 -5.63 -23.53 39.18
CA THR A 17 -5.24 -22.71 38.03
C THR A 17 -6.48 -22.44 37.20
N LEU A 18 -6.85 -21.17 37.02
CA LEU A 18 -8.03 -20.79 36.24
C LEU A 18 -7.78 -21.17 34.77
N SER A 19 -8.56 -22.10 34.21
CA SER A 19 -8.40 -22.55 32.83
C SER A 19 -9.46 -21.91 31.92
N LEU A 20 -9.04 -21.22 30.87
CA LEU A 20 -9.91 -20.48 29.95
C LEU A 20 -9.55 -20.75 28.49
N THR A 21 -10.56 -21.01 27.65
CA THR A 21 -10.42 -20.91 26.19
C THR A 21 -10.59 -19.48 25.69
N ALA A 22 -10.27 -19.21 24.42
CA ALA A 22 -10.45 -17.88 23.82
C ALA A 22 -11.87 -17.30 23.98
N ASP A 23 -12.92 -18.11 23.72
CA ASP A 23 -14.31 -17.66 23.88
C ASP A 23 -14.68 -17.41 25.35
N GLU A 24 -14.20 -18.27 26.26
CA GLU A 24 -14.46 -18.16 27.69
C GLU A 24 -13.71 -16.96 28.30
N ALA A 25 -12.51 -16.66 27.80
CA ALA A 25 -11.72 -15.51 28.24
C ALA A 25 -12.44 -14.19 27.99
N GLY A 26 -13.09 -14.03 26.84
CA GLY A 26 -13.91 -12.84 26.54
C GLY A 26 -15.04 -12.65 27.53
N LEU A 27 -15.85 -13.69 27.75
CA LEU A 27 -16.96 -13.66 28.71
C LEU A 27 -16.49 -13.43 30.14
N TRP A 28 -15.39 -14.05 30.53
CA TRP A 28 -14.79 -13.89 31.85
C TRP A 28 -14.31 -12.45 32.09
N LEU A 29 -13.72 -11.79 31.09
CA LEU A 29 -13.32 -10.38 31.17
C LEU A 29 -14.53 -9.46 31.36
N ASP A 30 -15.64 -9.72 30.66
CA ASP A 30 -16.89 -8.96 30.80
C ASP A 30 -17.50 -9.12 32.20
N GLU A 31 -17.48 -10.33 32.75
CA GLU A 31 -17.91 -10.58 34.13
C GLU A 31 -17.00 -9.88 35.13
N ARG A 32 -15.68 -9.90 34.90
CA ARG A 32 -14.71 -9.24 35.79
C ARG A 32 -14.89 -7.74 35.81
N GLU A 33 -15.12 -7.12 34.66
CA GLU A 33 -15.42 -5.69 34.54
C GLU A 33 -16.68 -5.31 35.33
N LYS A 34 -17.77 -6.07 35.19
CA LYS A 34 -19.00 -5.85 35.96
C LYS A 34 -18.79 -5.95 37.47
N VAL A 35 -17.95 -6.88 37.93
CA VAL A 35 -17.60 -7.02 39.35
C VAL A 35 -16.85 -5.78 39.85
N ILE A 36 -15.90 -5.26 39.07
CA ILE A 36 -15.14 -4.03 39.40
C ILE A 36 -16.08 -2.83 39.47
N GLU A 37 -16.96 -2.67 38.48
CA GLU A 37 -17.93 -1.58 38.43
C GLU A 37 -18.92 -1.62 39.59
N SER A 38 -19.47 -2.80 39.89
CA SER A 38 -20.41 -2.99 40.99
C SER A 38 -19.73 -2.72 42.34
N GLY A 39 -18.49 -3.21 42.53
CA GLY A 39 -17.72 -2.96 43.75
C GLY A 39 -17.38 -1.49 43.96
N LEU A 40 -17.03 -0.76 42.89
CA LEU A 40 -16.79 0.68 42.97
C LEU A 40 -18.07 1.46 43.28
N ALA A 41 -19.20 1.06 42.69
CA ALA A 41 -20.51 1.66 42.97
C ALA A 41 -20.91 1.45 44.45
N GLU A 42 -20.71 0.25 45.00
CA GLU A 42 -20.99 -0.05 46.41
C GLU A 42 -20.10 0.77 47.37
N LYS A 43 -18.79 0.89 47.06
CA LYS A 43 -17.86 1.73 47.83
C LYS A 43 -18.23 3.20 47.78
N THR A 44 -18.63 3.68 46.60
CA THR A 44 -19.14 5.05 46.42
C THR A 44 -20.39 5.28 47.26
N GLU A 45 -21.35 4.36 47.23
CA GLU A 45 -22.59 4.46 47.99
C GLU A 45 -22.34 4.48 49.50
N THR A 46 -21.44 3.61 49.97
CA THR A 46 -21.01 3.58 51.38
C THR A 46 -20.38 4.91 51.79
N CYS A 47 -19.48 5.45 50.96
CA CYS A 47 -18.86 6.75 51.22
C CYS A 47 -19.90 7.87 51.23
N ARG A 48 -20.82 7.87 50.26
CA ARG A 48 -21.91 8.85 50.17
C ARG A 48 -22.80 8.84 51.40
N THR A 49 -23.10 7.67 51.93
CA THR A 49 -23.87 7.51 53.18
C THR A 49 -23.12 8.15 54.35
N ILE A 50 -21.85 7.80 54.54
CA ILE A 50 -21.01 8.37 55.61
C ILE A 50 -20.92 9.90 55.49
N VAL A 51 -20.66 10.41 54.29
CA VAL A 51 -20.57 11.85 54.05
C VAL A 51 -21.90 12.54 54.35
N SER A 52 -23.03 11.97 53.92
CA SER A 52 -24.37 12.51 54.19
C SER A 52 -24.70 12.54 55.68
N GLU A 53 -24.38 11.47 56.41
CA GLU A 53 -24.57 11.38 57.86
C GLU A 53 -23.68 12.40 58.60
N SER A 54 -22.40 12.49 58.25
CA SER A 54 -21.48 13.47 58.83
C SER A 54 -21.90 14.92 58.52
N LEU A 55 -22.41 15.21 57.32
CA LEU A 55 -22.96 16.53 56.98
C LEU A 55 -24.21 16.87 57.79
N SER A 56 -25.08 15.89 58.03
CA SER A 56 -26.25 16.05 58.90
C SER A 56 -25.84 16.27 60.35
N GLY A 57 -24.81 15.56 60.84
CA GLY A 57 -24.20 15.79 62.15
C GLY A 57 -23.62 17.21 62.30
N LEU A 58 -22.92 17.70 61.27
CA LEU A 58 -22.42 19.07 61.22
C LEU A 58 -23.55 20.12 61.25
N GLU A 59 -24.67 19.85 60.59
CA GLU A 59 -25.85 20.73 60.59
C GLU A 59 -26.55 20.78 61.97
N ASN A 60 -26.60 19.64 62.66
CA ASN A 60 -27.07 19.59 64.05
C ASN A 60 -26.15 20.40 64.98
N MET A 61 -24.82 20.21 64.87
CA MET A 61 -23.85 20.99 65.64
C MET A 61 -23.90 22.48 65.32
N ARG A 62 -24.13 22.85 64.05
CA ARG A 62 -24.38 24.23 63.64
C ARG A 62 -25.59 24.81 64.38
N SER A 63 -26.67 24.05 64.48
CA SER A 63 -27.90 24.46 65.16
C SER A 63 -27.72 24.57 66.68
N GLU A 64 -26.93 23.69 67.29
CA GLU A 64 -26.61 23.75 68.72
C GLU A 64 -25.70 24.94 69.05
N LEU A 65 -24.66 25.18 68.24
CA LEU A 65 -23.79 26.36 68.37
C LEU A 65 -24.56 27.68 68.21
N ALA A 66 -25.54 27.73 67.30
CA ALA A 66 -26.42 28.88 67.14
C ALA A 66 -27.29 29.12 68.38
N LYS A 67 -27.77 28.06 69.04
CA LYS A 67 -28.54 28.18 70.31
C LYS A 67 -27.66 28.52 71.51
N ALA A 68 -26.37 28.17 71.44
CA ALA A 68 -25.36 28.53 72.43
C ALA A 68 -24.83 29.96 72.26
N GLU A 69 -25.35 30.73 71.29
CA GLU A 69 -25.03 32.13 71.11
C GLU A 69 -25.49 32.94 72.35
N GLY A 70 -24.55 33.63 73.00
CA GLY A 70 -24.84 34.49 74.15
C GLY A 70 -24.74 33.85 75.54
N ARG A 71 -24.16 32.64 75.69
CA ARG A 71 -23.92 32.08 77.03
C ARG A 71 -23.11 33.04 77.91
N GLU A 72 -23.53 33.20 79.17
CA GLU A 72 -22.92 34.13 80.13
C GLU A 72 -21.58 33.64 80.71
N ASP A 73 -21.25 32.37 80.50
CA ASP A 73 -20.03 31.69 80.98
C ASP A 73 -18.79 31.93 80.10
N ILE A 74 -18.93 32.63 78.96
CA ILE A 74 -17.82 32.94 78.05
C ILE A 74 -16.94 34.04 78.64
N HIS A 75 -15.64 33.77 78.74
CA HIS A 75 -14.66 34.73 79.26
C HIS A 75 -14.72 36.08 78.51
N PRO A 76 -14.72 37.24 79.21
CA PRO A 76 -14.92 38.57 78.60
C PRO A 76 -13.99 38.90 77.42
N LYS A 77 -12.74 38.40 77.44
CA LYS A 77 -11.78 38.58 76.33
C LYS A 77 -12.10 37.79 75.05
N LEU A 78 -12.88 36.71 75.16
CA LEU A 78 -13.28 35.87 74.01
C LEU A 78 -14.63 36.31 73.44
N ARG A 79 -15.43 37.08 74.20
CA ARG A 79 -16.79 37.49 73.83
C ARG A 79 -16.84 38.28 72.51
N SER A 80 -16.02 39.32 72.37
CA SER A 80 -15.99 40.16 71.16
C SER A 80 -15.48 39.42 69.91
N VAL A 81 -14.56 38.47 70.08
CA VAL A 81 -14.06 37.63 68.99
C VAL A 81 -15.11 36.60 68.57
N THR A 82 -15.86 36.07 69.53
CA THR A 82 -16.94 35.11 69.32
C THR A 82 -18.13 35.76 68.61
N GLU A 83 -18.57 36.94 69.02
CA GLU A 83 -19.65 37.72 68.39
C GLU A 83 -19.41 37.97 66.90
N ARG A 84 -18.14 38.13 66.48
CA ARG A 84 -17.78 38.32 65.08
C ARG A 84 -17.57 37.00 64.33
N SER A 85 -16.95 36.01 64.96
CA SER A 85 -16.51 34.79 64.28
C SER A 85 -17.60 33.72 64.20
N LEU A 86 -18.51 33.66 65.17
CA LEU A 86 -19.58 32.67 65.23
C LEU A 86 -20.57 32.82 64.06
N PRO A 87 -21.14 34.00 63.74
CA PRO A 87 -22.07 34.12 62.62
C PRO A 87 -21.42 33.78 61.28
N ALA A 88 -20.16 34.20 61.07
CA ALA A 88 -19.41 33.91 59.86
C ALA A 88 -19.09 32.41 59.72
N PHE A 89 -18.80 31.72 60.84
CA PHE A 89 -18.57 30.28 60.87
C PHE A 89 -19.85 29.50 60.58
N LEU A 90 -20.98 29.86 61.23
CA LEU A 90 -22.27 29.21 61.03
C LEU A 90 -22.76 29.35 59.58
N ALA A 91 -22.64 30.55 58.99
CA ALA A 91 -22.99 30.78 57.60
C ALA A 91 -22.14 29.95 56.64
N ALA A 92 -20.83 29.90 56.84
CA ALA A 92 -19.92 29.14 55.99
C ALA A 92 -20.14 27.63 56.12
N LEU A 93 -20.36 27.13 57.34
CA LEU A 93 -20.67 25.72 57.59
C LEU A 93 -21.99 25.32 56.92
N GLY A 94 -23.00 26.18 57.05
CA GLY A 94 -24.31 25.94 56.45
C GLY A 94 -24.32 25.87 54.93
N GLN A 95 -23.46 26.65 54.28
CA GLN A 95 -23.29 26.57 52.83
C GLN A 95 -22.76 25.19 52.39
N GLN A 96 -21.88 24.57 53.18
CA GLN A 96 -21.30 23.27 52.82
C GLN A 96 -22.23 22.10 53.16
N THR A 97 -22.96 22.16 54.28
CA THR A 97 -23.93 21.12 54.67
C THR A 97 -25.16 21.06 53.76
N SER A 98 -25.46 22.16 53.06
CA SER A 98 -26.60 22.25 52.12
C SER A 98 -26.28 21.77 50.70
N ARG A 99 -25.05 21.32 50.42
CA ARG A 99 -24.65 20.87 49.07
C ARG A 99 -25.25 19.50 48.76
N SER A 100 -25.74 19.35 47.53
CA SER A 100 -26.23 18.07 47.02
C SER A 100 -25.06 17.10 46.77
N LEU A 101 -25.24 15.84 47.13
CA LEU A 101 -24.30 14.76 46.84
C LEU A 101 -24.81 13.99 45.60
N PRO A 102 -24.11 14.03 44.46
CA PRO A 102 -24.47 13.26 43.27
C PRO A 102 -24.54 11.75 43.55
N ALA A 103 -25.33 11.03 42.75
CA ALA A 103 -25.43 9.57 42.81
C ALA A 103 -24.40 8.88 41.90
N ASP A 104 -23.97 9.54 40.82
CA ASP A 104 -22.96 9.02 39.92
C ASP A 104 -21.57 9.04 40.60
N PRO A 105 -20.80 7.93 40.57
CA PRO A 105 -19.47 7.85 41.19
C PRO A 105 -18.47 8.89 40.70
N ASP A 106 -18.44 9.16 39.40
CA ASP A 106 -17.48 10.07 38.78
C ASP A 106 -17.81 11.53 39.11
N GLU A 107 -19.10 11.85 39.32
CA GLU A 107 -19.55 13.16 39.80
C GLU A 107 -19.46 13.32 41.33
N PHE A 108 -19.67 12.24 42.10
CA PHE A 108 -19.70 12.28 43.57
C PHE A 108 -18.33 12.61 44.16
N TYR A 109 -17.28 11.93 43.72
CA TYR A 109 -15.93 12.08 44.26
C TYR A 109 -15.41 13.54 44.27
N PRO A 110 -15.44 14.31 43.16
CA PRO A 110 -14.96 15.69 43.16
C PRO A 110 -15.80 16.59 44.07
N VAL A 111 -17.12 16.36 44.18
CA VAL A 111 -18.00 17.12 45.07
C VAL A 111 -17.66 16.85 46.54
N ALA A 112 -17.49 15.57 46.91
CA ALA A 112 -17.15 15.18 48.27
C ALA A 112 -15.77 15.74 48.70
N ALA A 113 -14.77 15.67 47.81
CA ALA A 113 -13.43 16.23 48.06
C ALA A 113 -13.43 17.76 48.22
N ASP A 114 -14.24 18.48 47.44
CA ASP A 114 -14.39 19.94 47.56
C ASP A 114 -15.10 20.34 48.85
N ILE A 115 -16.14 19.59 49.26
CA ILE A 115 -16.81 19.76 50.54
C ILE A 115 -15.82 19.60 51.69
N LEU A 116 -15.06 18.50 51.73
CA LEU A 116 -14.04 18.27 52.76
C LEU A 116 -13.02 19.40 52.79
N THR A 117 -12.49 19.80 51.63
CA THR A 117 -11.51 20.89 51.52
C THR A 117 -12.05 22.20 52.06
N SER A 118 -13.32 22.51 51.76
CA SER A 118 -14.01 23.70 52.23
C SER A 118 -14.25 23.64 53.75
N LEU A 119 -14.69 22.52 54.30
CA LEU A 119 -14.86 22.30 55.73
C LEU A 119 -13.55 22.51 56.50
N LEU A 120 -12.44 21.94 56.02
CA LEU A 120 -11.12 22.12 56.62
C LEU A 120 -10.65 23.59 56.58
N LYS A 121 -10.96 24.34 55.51
CA LYS A 121 -10.67 25.78 55.43
C LYS A 121 -11.49 26.57 56.44
N ILE A 122 -12.79 26.26 56.56
CA ILE A 122 -13.71 26.91 57.50
C ILE A 122 -13.24 26.71 58.95
N GLN A 123 -12.87 25.49 59.32
CA GLN A 123 -12.34 25.16 60.64
C GLN A 123 -11.02 25.88 60.94
N LYS A 124 -10.09 25.94 59.99
CA LYS A 124 -8.76 26.57 60.18
C LYS A 124 -8.82 28.10 60.25
N ARG A 125 -9.80 28.74 59.62
CA ARG A 125 -9.92 30.21 59.54
C ARG A 125 -10.96 30.74 60.53
N GLN A 126 -12.24 30.56 60.22
CA GLN A 126 -13.35 31.07 61.04
C GLN A 126 -13.47 30.31 62.36
N GLY A 127 -13.28 28.99 62.35
CA GLY A 127 -13.39 28.13 63.54
C GLY A 127 -12.23 28.25 64.54
N ARG A 128 -11.08 28.79 64.12
CA ARG A 128 -9.87 28.89 64.96
C ARG A 128 -10.12 29.63 66.27
N TYR A 129 -10.91 30.70 66.20
CA TYR A 129 -11.19 31.55 67.35
C TYR A 129 -12.32 31.00 68.23
N LEU A 130 -13.14 30.09 67.69
CA LEU A 130 -14.24 29.44 68.41
C LEU A 130 -13.76 28.26 69.26
N ALA A 131 -12.61 27.67 68.95
CA ALA A 131 -12.06 26.54 69.69
C ALA A 131 -11.77 26.82 71.18
N GLY A 132 -11.59 28.10 71.57
CA GLY A 132 -11.40 28.50 72.96
C GLY A 132 -12.71 28.79 73.72
N ALA A 133 -13.79 29.11 73.01
CA ALA A 133 -15.10 29.41 73.60
C ALA A 133 -16.05 28.20 73.59
N PHE A 134 -15.91 27.33 72.58
CA PHE A 134 -16.73 26.13 72.37
C PHE A 134 -15.83 24.91 72.08
N PRO A 135 -14.99 24.48 73.03
CA PRO A 135 -13.96 23.47 72.79
C PRO A 135 -14.54 22.09 72.44
N GLU A 136 -15.64 21.69 73.06
CA GLU A 136 -16.27 20.39 72.81
C GLU A 136 -17.04 20.40 71.48
N GLU A 137 -17.82 21.44 71.20
CA GLU A 137 -18.55 21.57 69.94
C GLU A 137 -17.58 21.61 68.73
N MET A 138 -16.46 22.34 68.87
CA MET A 138 -15.41 22.39 67.84
C MET A 138 -14.60 21.09 67.73
N LYS A 139 -14.60 20.24 68.76
CA LYS A 139 -13.98 18.90 68.72
C LYS A 139 -14.89 17.93 67.97
N GLU A 140 -16.20 17.97 68.20
CA GLU A 140 -17.18 17.15 67.47
C GLU A 140 -17.25 17.52 65.98
N ILE A 141 -17.25 18.82 65.66
CA ILE A 141 -17.17 19.30 64.26
C ILE A 141 -15.90 18.79 63.54
N ARG A 142 -14.76 18.77 64.23
CA ARG A 142 -13.52 18.18 63.69
C ARG A 142 -13.65 16.67 63.52
N GLY A 143 -14.38 15.99 64.41
CA GLY A 143 -14.71 14.57 64.31
C GLY A 143 -15.42 14.23 63.01
N PHE A 144 -16.52 14.93 62.69
CA PHE A 144 -17.27 14.72 61.44
C PHE A 144 -16.42 14.98 60.19
N SER A 145 -15.60 16.03 60.18
CA SER A 145 -14.70 16.28 59.04
C SER A 145 -13.60 15.23 58.91
N ALA A 146 -13.12 14.67 60.03
CA ALA A 146 -12.15 13.58 60.00
C ALA A 146 -12.78 12.28 59.48
N GLU A 147 -14.05 12.02 59.78
CA GLU A 147 -14.81 10.87 59.28
C GLU A 147 -15.02 10.96 57.76
N ILE A 148 -15.49 12.10 57.26
CA ILE A 148 -15.55 12.41 55.82
C ILE A 148 -14.18 12.19 55.17
N GLY A 149 -13.12 12.70 55.80
CA GLY A 149 -11.74 12.55 55.30
C GLY A 149 -11.28 11.11 55.17
N ARG A 150 -11.56 10.26 56.16
CA ARG A 150 -11.23 8.82 56.09
C ARG A 150 -12.00 8.13 54.98
N SER A 151 -13.31 8.37 54.90
CA SER A 151 -14.15 7.74 53.90
C SER A 151 -13.76 8.12 52.46
N ILE A 152 -13.42 9.39 52.23
CA ILE A 152 -12.92 9.84 50.91
C ILE A 152 -11.56 9.20 50.58
N ASN A 153 -10.66 9.04 51.56
CA ASN A 153 -9.39 8.36 51.33
C ASN A 153 -9.59 6.89 50.94
N ASP A 154 -10.48 6.18 51.63
CA ASP A 154 -10.82 4.78 51.32
C ASP A 154 -11.42 4.67 49.90
N LEU A 155 -12.27 5.62 49.50
CA LEU A 155 -12.82 5.69 48.15
C LEU A 155 -11.74 6.01 47.10
N THR A 156 -10.76 6.86 47.44
CA THR A 156 -9.63 7.18 46.55
C THR A 156 -8.83 5.95 46.19
N GLU A 157 -8.54 5.08 47.17
CA GLU A 157 -7.85 3.82 46.93
C GLU A 157 -8.69 2.89 46.04
N ALA A 158 -9.98 2.75 46.33
CA ALA A 158 -10.89 1.93 45.53
C ALA A 158 -10.98 2.40 44.05
N VAL A 159 -11.04 3.71 43.81
CA VAL A 159 -11.04 4.30 42.45
C VAL A 159 -9.73 3.95 41.72
N LYS A 160 -8.60 4.10 42.39
CA LYS A 160 -7.28 3.79 41.81
C LYS A 160 -7.17 2.31 41.44
N ASP A 161 -7.61 1.42 42.31
CA ASP A 161 -7.58 -0.03 42.07
C ASP A 161 -8.52 -0.41 40.92
N ALA A 162 -9.72 0.18 40.86
CA ALA A 162 -10.66 -0.04 39.76
C ALA A 162 -10.09 0.43 38.41
N GLN A 163 -9.43 1.59 38.37
CA GLN A 163 -8.75 2.08 37.16
C GLN A 163 -7.61 1.16 36.71
N ALA A 164 -6.79 0.68 37.65
CA ALA A 164 -5.72 -0.26 37.34
C ALA A 164 -6.28 -1.58 36.77
N ALA A 165 -7.33 -2.12 37.38
CA ALA A 165 -7.97 -3.35 36.94
C ALA A 165 -8.65 -3.19 35.55
N ARG A 166 -9.33 -2.07 35.29
CA ARG A 166 -9.89 -1.76 33.96
C ARG A 166 -8.81 -1.74 32.87
N LYS A 167 -7.67 -1.11 33.14
CA LYS A 167 -6.54 -1.08 32.20
C LYS A 167 -5.97 -2.48 31.91
N GLN A 168 -5.91 -3.34 32.93
CA GLN A 168 -5.48 -4.74 32.74
C GLN A 168 -6.48 -5.52 31.87
N ILE A 169 -7.79 -5.32 32.10
CA ILE A 169 -8.85 -5.93 31.29
C ILE A 169 -8.76 -5.48 29.83
N GLU A 170 -8.58 -4.18 29.59
CA GLU A 170 -8.39 -3.62 28.25
C GLU A 170 -7.19 -4.26 27.55
N SER A 171 -6.04 -4.33 28.22
CA SER A 171 -4.85 -4.99 27.67
C SER A 171 -5.08 -6.48 27.34
N ALA A 172 -5.87 -7.19 28.14
CA ALA A 172 -6.22 -8.59 27.87
C ALA A 172 -7.16 -8.72 26.66
N ARG A 173 -8.11 -7.79 26.50
CA ARG A 173 -8.98 -7.72 25.32
C ARG A 173 -8.18 -7.44 24.05
N ASP A 174 -7.24 -6.51 24.09
CA ASP A 174 -6.37 -6.19 22.95
C ASP A 174 -5.54 -7.40 22.52
N ALA A 175 -4.94 -8.11 23.49
CA ALA A 175 -4.19 -9.33 23.22
C ALA A 175 -5.06 -10.42 22.59
N LEU A 176 -6.28 -10.63 23.12
CA LEU A 176 -7.23 -11.62 22.60
C LEU A 176 -7.70 -11.26 21.18
N SER A 177 -7.96 -9.98 20.93
CA SER A 177 -8.33 -9.45 19.61
C SER A 177 -7.22 -9.64 18.59
N ALA A 178 -5.96 -9.37 18.95
CA ALA A 178 -4.81 -9.57 18.07
C ALA A 178 -4.61 -11.06 17.70
N LEU A 179 -4.79 -11.96 18.67
CA LEU A 179 -4.73 -13.40 18.46
C LEU A 179 -5.84 -13.88 17.49
N ASN A 180 -7.09 -13.50 17.77
CA ASN A 180 -8.23 -13.85 16.92
C ASN A 180 -8.11 -13.25 15.51
N GLY A 181 -7.59 -12.02 15.40
CA GLY A 181 -7.32 -11.38 14.11
C GLY A 181 -6.30 -12.17 13.27
N SER A 182 -5.25 -12.69 13.90
CA SER A 182 -4.27 -13.53 13.21
C SER A 182 -4.88 -14.86 12.74
N TYR A 183 -5.77 -15.48 13.52
CA TYR A 183 -6.49 -16.69 13.10
C TYR A 183 -7.40 -16.44 11.90
N GLU A 184 -8.20 -15.38 11.95
CA GLU A 184 -9.10 -15.01 10.85
C GLU A 184 -8.33 -14.65 9.56
N GLU A 185 -7.17 -14.00 9.69
CA GLU A 185 -6.31 -13.71 8.56
C GLU A 185 -5.72 -14.99 7.95
N ILE A 186 -5.16 -15.89 8.77
CA ILE A 186 -4.68 -17.20 8.32
C ILE A 186 -5.78 -17.95 7.57
N ARG A 187 -6.98 -18.03 8.16
CA ARG A 187 -8.13 -18.70 7.53
C ARG A 187 -8.46 -18.09 6.17
N THR A 188 -8.58 -16.76 6.11
CA THR A 188 -8.91 -16.02 4.88
C THR A 188 -7.86 -16.23 3.78
N VAL A 189 -6.58 -16.26 4.12
CA VAL A 189 -5.50 -16.50 3.16
C VAL A 189 -5.54 -17.95 2.68
N GLN A 190 -5.67 -18.91 3.60
CA GLN A 190 -5.75 -20.34 3.27
C GLN A 190 -6.98 -20.69 2.42
N GLU A 191 -8.13 -20.03 2.62
CA GLU A 191 -9.33 -20.21 1.79
C GLU A 191 -9.11 -19.80 0.33
N LYS A 192 -8.23 -18.83 0.07
CA LYS A 192 -7.94 -18.33 -1.29
C LYS A 192 -6.90 -19.18 -2.02
N MET A 193 -6.00 -19.84 -1.29
CA MET A 193 -4.89 -20.61 -1.86
C MET A 193 -5.33 -21.71 -2.85
N PRO A 194 -6.38 -22.52 -2.58
CA PRO A 194 -6.85 -23.53 -3.53
C PRO A 194 -7.27 -22.96 -4.88
N ALA A 195 -7.91 -21.79 -4.88
CA ALA A 195 -8.35 -21.14 -6.11
C ALA A 195 -7.16 -20.65 -6.95
N ILE A 196 -6.13 -20.10 -6.31
CA ILE A 196 -4.88 -19.70 -6.98
C ILE A 196 -4.18 -20.94 -7.55
N HIS A 197 -4.06 -22.00 -6.75
CA HIS A 197 -3.43 -23.25 -7.16
C HIS A 197 -4.14 -23.89 -8.36
N ALA A 198 -5.48 -23.92 -8.34
CA ALA A 198 -6.29 -24.42 -9.46
C ALA A 198 -6.07 -23.58 -10.74
N ARG A 199 -5.98 -22.26 -10.61
CA ARG A 199 -5.71 -21.36 -11.75
C ARG A 199 -4.32 -21.59 -12.34
N ILE A 200 -3.30 -21.80 -11.51
CA ILE A 200 -1.95 -22.19 -11.96
C ILE A 200 -2.02 -23.49 -12.75
N ALA A 201 -2.64 -24.54 -12.20
CA ALA A 201 -2.73 -25.84 -12.86
C ALA A 201 -3.48 -25.77 -14.20
N GLN A 202 -4.57 -25.00 -14.26
CA GLN A 202 -5.33 -24.79 -15.50
C GLN A 202 -4.49 -24.08 -16.56
N SER A 203 -3.83 -22.98 -16.19
CA SER A 203 -3.00 -22.20 -17.11
C SER A 203 -1.78 -22.99 -17.60
N GLU A 204 -1.15 -23.80 -16.73
CA GLU A 204 -0.08 -24.72 -17.14
C GLU A 204 -0.56 -25.77 -18.13
N GLY A 205 -1.78 -26.30 -17.97
CA GLY A 205 -2.40 -27.18 -18.95
C GLY A 205 -2.58 -26.49 -20.30
N ALA A 206 -3.09 -25.26 -20.30
CA ALA A 206 -3.27 -24.46 -21.51
C ALA A 206 -1.95 -24.10 -22.20
N ILE A 207 -0.88 -23.84 -21.43
CA ILE A 207 0.48 -23.63 -21.96
C ILE A 207 0.93 -24.88 -22.72
N ARG A 208 0.86 -26.06 -22.10
CA ARG A 208 1.31 -27.31 -22.73
C ARG A 208 0.55 -27.60 -24.03
N GLU A 209 -0.76 -27.41 -24.04
CA GLU A 209 -1.59 -27.60 -25.23
C GLU A 209 -1.19 -26.65 -26.37
N LYS A 210 -0.98 -25.37 -26.05
CA LYS A 210 -0.57 -24.36 -27.05
C LYS A 210 0.87 -24.56 -27.53
N GLU A 211 1.80 -24.92 -26.63
CA GLU A 211 3.19 -25.22 -27.00
C GLU A 211 3.24 -26.41 -27.97
N GLU A 212 2.45 -27.45 -27.72
CA GLU A 212 2.32 -28.58 -28.62
C GLU A 212 1.74 -28.16 -29.98
N LEU A 213 0.70 -27.33 -29.99
CA LEU A 213 0.13 -26.81 -31.23
C LEU A 213 1.14 -25.99 -32.02
N VAL A 214 1.87 -25.08 -31.37
CA VAL A 214 2.95 -24.29 -32.01
C VAL A 214 4.02 -25.21 -32.59
N ARG A 215 4.41 -26.26 -31.88
CA ARG A 215 5.37 -27.24 -32.37
C ARG A 215 4.86 -27.92 -33.64
N VAL A 216 3.63 -28.45 -33.61
CA VAL A 216 3.01 -29.12 -34.77
C VAL A 216 2.92 -28.18 -35.97
N LEU A 217 2.49 -26.93 -35.77
CA LEU A 217 2.38 -25.95 -36.86
C LEU A 217 3.74 -25.56 -37.43
N ARG A 218 4.80 -25.48 -36.61
CA ARG A 218 6.15 -25.16 -37.10
C ARG A 218 6.80 -26.30 -37.87
N ASP A 219 6.42 -27.54 -37.56
CA ASP A 219 6.85 -28.73 -38.29
C ASP A 219 6.01 -28.99 -39.55
N ASP A 220 4.94 -28.22 -39.77
CA ASP A 220 4.07 -28.33 -40.93
C ASP A 220 4.79 -27.89 -42.22
N ALA A 221 4.59 -28.66 -43.30
CA ALA A 221 5.23 -28.40 -44.58
C ALA A 221 4.81 -27.05 -45.19
N GLU A 222 3.57 -26.62 -44.99
CA GLU A 222 3.07 -25.32 -45.46
C GLU A 222 3.75 -24.17 -44.69
N TYR A 223 3.96 -24.33 -43.38
CA TYR A 223 4.69 -23.35 -42.58
C TYR A 223 6.14 -23.21 -43.05
N LEU A 224 6.84 -24.34 -43.23
CA LEU A 224 8.23 -24.34 -43.71
C LEU A 224 8.34 -23.72 -45.11
N ALA A 225 7.42 -24.03 -46.02
CA ALA A 225 7.37 -23.41 -47.33
C ALA A 225 7.18 -21.88 -47.25
N CYS A 226 6.30 -21.40 -46.36
CA CYS A 226 6.12 -19.97 -46.13
C CYS A 226 7.37 -19.29 -45.55
N MET A 227 8.10 -19.97 -44.66
CA MET A 227 9.38 -19.45 -44.14
C MET A 227 10.46 -19.39 -45.22
N ASP A 228 10.51 -20.38 -46.12
CA ASP A 228 11.41 -20.39 -47.27
C ASP A 228 11.09 -19.24 -48.24
N LEU A 229 9.80 -19.00 -48.53
CA LEU A 229 9.35 -17.87 -49.35
C LEU A 229 9.76 -16.52 -48.73
N GLN A 230 9.62 -16.37 -47.41
CA GLN A 230 10.09 -15.16 -46.70
C GLN A 230 11.61 -14.99 -46.81
N GLY A 231 12.39 -16.07 -46.65
CA GLY A 231 13.84 -16.04 -46.84
C GLY A 231 14.26 -15.69 -48.28
N GLU A 232 13.49 -16.14 -49.27
CA GLU A 232 13.68 -15.79 -50.68
C GLU A 232 13.34 -14.32 -50.96
N ALA A 233 12.25 -13.80 -50.39
CA ALA A 233 11.90 -12.38 -50.49
C ALA A 233 13.01 -11.49 -49.93
N ASP A 234 13.55 -11.80 -48.75
CA ASP A 234 14.69 -11.08 -48.16
C ASP A 234 15.93 -11.07 -49.08
N ARG A 235 16.13 -12.12 -49.88
CA ARG A 235 17.22 -12.19 -50.87
C ARG A 235 16.92 -11.31 -52.08
N LEU A 236 15.72 -11.41 -52.64
CA LEU A 236 15.29 -10.65 -53.81
C LEU A 236 15.24 -9.14 -53.52
N GLU A 237 14.80 -8.72 -52.34
CA GLU A 237 14.85 -7.32 -51.91
C GLU A 237 16.28 -6.77 -51.87
N LYS A 238 17.26 -7.57 -51.43
CA LYS A 238 18.68 -7.20 -51.47
C LYS A 238 19.19 -7.09 -52.90
N GLU A 239 18.77 -7.99 -53.80
CA GLU A 239 19.10 -7.90 -55.24
C GLU A 239 18.52 -6.65 -55.90
N GLU A 240 17.25 -6.34 -55.62
CA GLU A 240 16.58 -5.13 -56.11
C GLU A 240 17.27 -3.86 -55.60
N GLY A 241 17.61 -3.82 -54.31
CA GLY A 241 18.38 -2.74 -53.71
C GLY A 241 19.76 -2.57 -54.36
N ALA A 242 20.45 -3.67 -54.67
CA ALA A 242 21.73 -3.65 -55.37
C ALA A 242 21.59 -3.12 -56.81
N ALA A 243 20.58 -3.58 -57.56
CA ALA A 243 20.30 -3.12 -58.92
C ALA A 243 19.95 -1.62 -58.96
N ALA A 244 19.16 -1.14 -57.99
CA ALA A 244 18.84 0.28 -57.84
C ALA A 244 20.09 1.10 -57.54
N GLN A 245 20.99 0.59 -56.70
CA GLN A 245 22.25 1.26 -56.38
C GLN A 245 23.20 1.30 -57.58
N ASP A 246 23.28 0.22 -58.37
CA ASP A 246 24.07 0.18 -59.60
C ASP A 246 23.60 1.21 -60.61
N LEU A 247 22.28 1.34 -60.80
CA LEU A 247 21.68 2.36 -61.66
C LEU A 247 22.02 3.79 -61.17
N ARG A 248 21.97 4.05 -59.86
CA ARG A 248 22.38 5.35 -59.27
C ARG A 248 23.87 5.62 -59.43
N ASN A 249 24.71 4.60 -59.30
CA ASN A 249 26.16 4.70 -59.50
C ASN A 249 26.47 5.06 -60.95
N LEU A 250 25.79 4.41 -61.91
CA LEU A 250 25.89 4.72 -63.33
C LEU A 250 25.42 6.15 -63.63
N GLY A 251 24.29 6.58 -63.05
CA GLY A 251 23.78 7.95 -63.14
C GLY A 251 24.76 8.99 -62.61
N THR A 252 25.30 8.77 -61.41
CA THR A 252 26.29 9.66 -60.77
C THR A 252 27.56 9.78 -61.60
N ARG A 253 28.07 8.63 -62.08
CA ARG A 253 29.28 8.57 -62.93
C ARG A 253 29.07 9.35 -64.22
N THR A 254 27.97 9.09 -64.92
CA THR A 254 27.59 9.77 -66.16
C THR A 254 27.40 11.27 -65.93
N GLY A 255 26.65 11.65 -64.90
CA GLY A 255 26.42 13.05 -64.53
C GLY A 255 27.70 13.83 -64.24
N ARG A 256 28.73 13.20 -63.65
CA ARG A 256 30.05 13.85 -63.47
C ARG A 256 30.74 14.19 -64.78
N VAL A 257 30.64 13.32 -65.79
CA VAL A 257 31.19 13.57 -67.12
C VAL A 257 30.40 14.68 -67.81
N LEU A 258 29.06 14.63 -67.75
CA LEU A 258 28.21 15.68 -68.31
C LEU A 258 28.46 17.05 -67.66
N LYS A 259 28.64 17.12 -66.33
CA LYS A 259 29.01 18.37 -65.62
C LYS A 259 30.34 18.96 -66.09
N LYS A 260 31.30 18.13 -66.50
CA LYS A 260 32.58 18.61 -67.10
C LYS A 260 32.33 19.17 -68.50
N ALA A 261 31.55 18.47 -69.31
CA ALA A 261 31.20 18.92 -70.66
C ALA A 261 30.36 20.20 -70.67
N GLU A 262 29.47 20.36 -69.69
CA GLU A 262 28.65 21.54 -69.46
C GLU A 262 29.53 22.77 -69.20
N LYS A 263 30.53 22.65 -68.31
CA LYS A 263 31.49 23.73 -68.02
C LYS A 263 32.29 24.18 -69.24
N ILE A 264 32.60 23.26 -70.16
CA ILE A 264 33.30 23.59 -71.42
C ILE A 264 32.36 24.38 -72.34
N VAL A 265 31.12 23.92 -72.50
CA VAL A 265 30.10 24.57 -73.33
C VAL A 265 29.74 25.97 -72.82
N MET A 266 29.63 26.15 -71.50
CA MET A 266 29.39 27.45 -70.87
C MET A 266 30.47 28.48 -71.23
N ARG A 267 31.73 28.06 -71.38
CA ARG A 267 32.84 28.95 -71.78
C ARG A 267 32.81 29.32 -73.26
N SER A 268 32.09 28.56 -74.08
CA SER A 268 31.94 28.77 -75.52
C SER A 268 30.64 29.49 -75.92
N ASP A 269 29.90 30.04 -74.94
CA ASP A 269 28.65 30.80 -75.11
C ASP A 269 27.57 30.10 -75.95
N ARG A 270 27.35 28.80 -75.69
CA ARG A 270 26.27 28.01 -76.30
C ARG A 270 25.17 27.71 -75.28
N PRO A 271 24.15 28.58 -75.14
CA PRO A 271 23.15 28.47 -74.08
C PRO A 271 22.16 27.30 -74.29
N LYS A 272 21.88 26.90 -75.53
CA LYS A 272 21.03 25.73 -75.83
C LYS A 272 21.70 24.44 -75.36
N ASP A 273 22.97 24.28 -75.73
CA ASP A 273 23.83 23.17 -75.37
C ASP A 273 23.98 23.02 -73.85
N THR A 274 24.17 24.14 -73.13
CA THR A 274 24.22 24.15 -71.67
C THR A 274 22.92 23.61 -71.07
N LYS A 275 21.75 24.09 -71.54
CA LYS A 275 20.45 23.64 -71.04
C LYS A 275 20.21 22.14 -71.26
N THR A 276 20.61 21.60 -72.41
CA THR A 276 20.50 20.17 -72.72
C THR A 276 21.31 19.33 -71.74
N LEU A 277 22.55 19.73 -71.44
CA LEU A 277 23.40 19.04 -70.47
C LEU A 277 22.86 19.16 -69.05
N SER A 278 22.42 20.35 -68.62
CA SER A 278 21.82 20.55 -67.29
C SER A 278 20.56 19.70 -67.08
N ALA A 279 19.70 19.60 -68.10
CA ALA A 279 18.48 18.80 -68.04
C ALA A 279 18.79 17.31 -67.88
N CYS A 280 19.74 16.79 -68.66
CA CYS A 280 20.18 15.40 -68.54
C CYS A 280 20.82 15.12 -67.17
N ILE A 281 21.67 16.03 -66.68
CA ILE A 281 22.31 15.91 -65.36
C ILE A 281 21.28 15.76 -64.24
N ARG A 282 20.19 16.54 -64.26
CA ARG A 282 19.11 16.47 -63.26
C ARG A 282 18.40 15.12 -63.26
N LEU A 283 18.12 14.55 -64.44
CA LEU A 283 17.51 13.22 -64.55
C LEU A 283 18.42 12.12 -63.98
N LEU A 284 19.75 12.28 -64.14
CA LEU A 284 20.75 11.33 -63.64
C LEU A 284 21.03 11.43 -62.13
N GLU A 285 20.49 12.44 -61.43
CA GLU A 285 20.56 12.51 -59.97
C GLU A 285 19.68 11.45 -59.30
N ASN A 286 18.56 11.08 -59.95
CA ASN A 286 17.75 9.93 -59.56
C ASN A 286 17.16 9.24 -60.81
N PRO A 287 17.97 8.46 -61.54
CA PRO A 287 17.56 7.85 -62.81
C PRO A 287 16.35 6.92 -62.66
N GLY A 288 16.25 6.19 -61.54
CA GLY A 288 15.12 5.29 -61.28
C GLY A 288 13.77 6.03 -61.23
N ALA A 289 13.72 7.20 -60.57
CA ALA A 289 12.49 8.00 -60.50
C ALA A 289 12.17 8.76 -61.80
N ALA A 290 13.20 9.08 -62.58
CA ALA A 290 13.04 9.75 -63.87
C ALA A 290 12.43 8.82 -64.94
N GLY A 291 12.66 7.51 -64.83
CA GLY A 291 12.20 6.51 -65.79
C GLY A 291 13.13 6.38 -67.00
N ILE A 292 13.13 5.18 -67.59
CA ILE A 292 14.03 4.81 -68.70
C ILE A 292 13.88 5.74 -69.91
N ASP A 293 12.64 6.02 -70.33
CA ASP A 293 12.36 6.82 -71.54
C ASP A 293 12.89 8.25 -71.42
N ALA A 294 12.70 8.89 -70.26
CA ALA A 294 13.18 10.24 -70.01
C ALA A 294 14.71 10.30 -69.94
N VAL A 295 15.32 9.30 -69.28
CA VAL A 295 16.78 9.20 -69.18
C VAL A 295 17.40 8.99 -70.55
N LEU A 296 16.96 7.99 -71.33
CA LEU A 296 17.52 7.68 -72.65
C LEU A 296 17.30 8.82 -73.65
N SER A 297 16.11 9.41 -73.69
CA SER A 297 15.80 10.54 -74.59
C SER A 297 16.66 11.77 -74.31
N SER A 298 16.98 12.03 -73.04
CA SER A 298 17.83 13.15 -72.65
C SER A 298 19.33 12.84 -72.79
N LEU A 299 19.71 11.56 -72.74
CA LEU A 299 21.09 11.10 -72.75
C LEU A 299 21.70 11.19 -74.15
N SER A 300 20.97 10.78 -75.19
CA SER A 300 21.44 10.76 -76.58
C SER A 300 22.04 12.09 -77.06
N PRO A 301 21.33 13.24 -76.97
CA PRO A 301 21.89 14.53 -77.38
C PRO A 301 23.05 14.98 -76.46
N ALA A 302 22.98 14.71 -75.15
CA ALA A 302 24.03 15.06 -74.20
C ALA A 302 25.34 14.29 -74.48
N VAL A 303 25.24 13.02 -74.85
CA VAL A 303 26.37 12.14 -75.18
C VAL A 303 27.02 12.54 -76.50
N ALA A 304 26.24 12.90 -77.52
CA ALA A 304 26.77 13.42 -78.78
C ALA A 304 27.66 14.66 -78.57
N MET A 305 27.26 15.54 -77.65
CA MET A 305 28.04 16.73 -77.30
C MET A 305 29.34 16.40 -76.57
N VAL A 306 29.30 15.44 -75.64
CA VAL A 306 30.50 14.95 -74.94
C VAL A 306 31.50 14.36 -75.94
N ARG A 307 31.03 13.57 -76.91
CA ARG A 307 31.89 12.98 -77.95
C ARG A 307 32.55 14.01 -78.82
N ALA A 308 31.80 15.00 -79.29
CA ALA A 308 32.36 16.10 -80.07
C ALA A 308 33.47 16.82 -79.30
N GLN A 309 33.31 16.96 -77.97
CA GLN A 309 34.34 17.53 -77.10
C GLN A 309 35.55 16.62 -76.92
N ILE A 310 35.36 15.29 -76.82
CA ILE A 310 36.46 14.32 -76.77
C ILE A 310 37.24 14.32 -78.10
N ALA A 311 36.54 14.27 -79.23
CA ALA A 311 37.13 14.22 -80.57
C ALA A 311 37.90 15.51 -80.92
N SER A 312 37.42 16.67 -80.46
CA SER A 312 38.12 17.96 -80.60
C SER A 312 39.27 18.16 -79.62
N GLY A 313 39.48 17.22 -78.67
CA GLY A 313 40.49 17.33 -77.62
C GLY A 313 40.15 18.32 -76.50
N SER A 314 38.96 18.93 -76.52
CA SER A 314 38.52 19.90 -75.50
C SER A 314 38.12 19.25 -74.18
N LEU A 315 37.67 18.00 -74.19
CA LEU A 315 37.40 17.20 -73.00
C LEU A 315 38.35 15.99 -72.94
N SER A 316 39.25 15.99 -71.95
CA SER A 316 40.13 14.85 -71.67
C SER A 316 39.59 14.03 -70.49
N LEU A 317 39.19 12.79 -70.76
CA LEU A 317 38.80 11.81 -69.74
C LEU A 317 40.02 10.96 -69.36
N LYS A 318 40.39 10.95 -68.08
CA LYS A 318 41.56 10.20 -67.59
C LYS A 318 41.24 8.73 -67.25
N GLY A 319 39.96 8.40 -67.05
CA GLY A 319 39.51 7.04 -66.71
C GLY A 319 39.30 6.19 -67.96
N LYS A 320 39.95 5.02 -68.03
CA LYS A 320 39.82 4.07 -69.15
C LYS A 320 38.37 3.62 -69.36
N GLU A 321 37.64 3.41 -68.28
CA GLU A 321 36.23 3.01 -68.33
C GLU A 321 35.28 4.15 -68.73
N ASP A 322 35.55 5.40 -68.31
CA ASP A 322 34.76 6.56 -68.74
C ASP A 322 34.96 6.80 -70.24
N LEU A 323 36.21 6.69 -70.73
CA LEU A 323 36.49 6.74 -72.16
C LEU A 323 35.74 5.64 -72.91
N ALA A 324 35.77 4.40 -72.39
CA ALA A 324 35.07 3.28 -73.02
C ALA A 324 33.56 3.51 -73.10
N LEU A 325 32.94 4.08 -72.05
CA LEU A 325 31.50 4.36 -72.02
C LEU A 325 31.08 5.48 -72.97
N PHE A 326 31.88 6.54 -73.12
CA PHE A 326 31.49 7.73 -73.89
C PHE A 326 32.00 7.77 -75.35
N CYS A 327 32.91 6.85 -75.75
CA CYS A 327 33.45 6.81 -77.11
C CYS A 327 32.59 6.02 -78.13
N ASP A 328 31.69 5.13 -77.69
CA ASP A 328 30.92 4.20 -78.54
C ASP A 328 29.41 4.46 -78.43
N GLU A 329 28.74 4.76 -79.57
CA GLU A 329 27.44 5.48 -79.69
C GLU A 329 26.37 4.88 -78.80
N GLU A 330 26.30 3.56 -78.84
CA GLU A 330 25.25 2.81 -78.18
C GLU A 330 25.66 2.33 -76.79
N ARG A 331 26.96 2.38 -76.43
CA ARG A 331 27.47 1.69 -75.24
C ARG A 331 26.94 2.24 -73.92
N LEU A 332 26.77 3.55 -73.82
CA LEU A 332 26.23 4.17 -72.61
C LEU A 332 24.71 4.01 -72.52
N GLU A 333 24.00 4.16 -73.64
CA GLU A 333 22.56 3.92 -73.72
C GLU A 333 22.26 2.45 -73.37
N ASN A 334 23.01 1.50 -73.94
CA ASN A 334 22.93 0.08 -73.61
C ASN A 334 23.24 -0.21 -72.13
N ALA A 335 24.18 0.51 -71.51
CA ALA A 335 24.48 0.36 -70.09
C ALA A 335 23.31 0.83 -69.20
N PHE A 336 22.65 1.93 -69.55
CA PHE A 336 21.44 2.38 -68.84
C PHE A 336 20.27 1.42 -69.09
N SER A 337 20.00 1.03 -70.34
CA SER A 337 18.94 0.06 -70.66
C SER A 337 19.13 -1.25 -69.91
N ALA A 338 20.37 -1.78 -69.84
CA ALA A 338 20.68 -2.99 -69.08
C ALA A 338 20.51 -2.80 -67.57
N ALA A 339 20.87 -1.63 -67.01
CA ALA A 339 20.69 -1.35 -65.59
C ALA A 339 19.21 -1.19 -65.22
N PHE A 340 18.40 -0.54 -66.07
CA PHE A 340 16.94 -0.46 -65.89
C PHE A 340 16.28 -1.84 -66.02
N ALA A 341 16.63 -2.64 -67.02
CA ALA A 341 16.07 -3.98 -67.20
C ALA A 341 16.39 -4.90 -66.01
N ARG A 342 17.60 -4.80 -65.41
CA ARG A 342 17.93 -5.54 -64.19
C ARG A 342 17.10 -5.09 -62.99
N LEU A 343 16.88 -3.79 -62.84
CA LEU A 343 16.06 -3.25 -61.75
C LEU A 343 14.60 -3.67 -61.90
N GLU A 344 14.04 -3.56 -63.11
CA GLU A 344 12.67 -3.98 -63.41
C GLU A 344 12.49 -5.48 -63.17
N SER A 345 13.39 -6.32 -63.69
CA SER A 345 13.35 -7.76 -63.47
C SER A 345 13.54 -8.14 -61.99
N ALA A 346 14.35 -7.40 -61.22
CA ALA A 346 14.44 -7.63 -59.78
C ALA A 346 13.13 -7.24 -59.06
N HIS A 347 12.56 -6.09 -59.42
CA HIS A 347 11.30 -5.60 -58.86
C HIS A 347 10.11 -6.53 -59.16
N GLU A 348 10.02 -7.08 -60.38
CA GLU A 348 9.00 -8.06 -60.76
C GLU A 348 9.10 -9.33 -59.91
N ARG A 349 10.31 -9.89 -59.78
CA ARG A 349 10.56 -11.07 -58.94
C ARG A 349 10.21 -10.82 -57.46
N THR A 350 10.61 -9.67 -56.91
CA THR A 350 10.25 -9.25 -55.55
C THR A 350 8.72 -9.10 -55.41
N SER A 351 8.04 -8.57 -56.43
CA SER A 351 6.59 -8.37 -56.39
C SER A 351 5.82 -9.69 -56.49
N GLU A 352 6.33 -10.65 -57.27
CA GLU A 352 5.77 -12.00 -57.39
C GLU A 352 5.87 -12.77 -56.08
N ILE A 353 7.06 -12.82 -55.48
CA ILE A 353 7.26 -13.55 -54.21
C ILE A 353 6.42 -12.95 -53.07
N HIS A 354 6.29 -11.62 -53.01
CA HIS A 354 5.42 -10.97 -52.03
C HIS A 354 3.94 -11.32 -52.20
N ARG A 355 3.48 -11.53 -53.44
CA ARG A 355 2.10 -11.98 -53.71
C ARG A 355 1.89 -13.41 -53.23
N GLU A 356 2.90 -14.26 -53.34
CA GLU A 356 2.86 -15.63 -52.80
C GLU A 356 2.85 -15.62 -51.27
N ILE A 357 3.69 -14.80 -50.64
CA ILE A 357 3.72 -14.61 -49.17
C ILE A 357 2.39 -14.10 -48.63
N GLN A 358 1.64 -13.27 -49.37
CA GLN A 358 0.30 -12.83 -48.94
C GLN A 358 -0.70 -13.99 -48.77
N GLY A 359 -0.44 -15.15 -49.37
CA GLY A 359 -1.22 -16.37 -49.18
C GLY A 359 -0.88 -17.14 -47.90
N CYS A 360 0.20 -16.80 -47.20
CA CYS A 360 0.66 -17.49 -46.01
C CYS A 360 -0.08 -17.04 -44.75
N THR A 361 -0.83 -17.95 -44.11
CA THR A 361 -1.53 -17.68 -42.84
C THR A 361 -0.81 -18.28 -41.62
N LEU A 362 -0.16 -19.43 -41.78
CA LEU A 362 0.44 -20.17 -40.67
C LEU A 362 1.50 -19.39 -39.88
N PRO A 363 2.43 -18.63 -40.49
CA PRO A 363 3.36 -17.80 -39.71
C PRO A 363 2.67 -16.75 -38.84
N ILE A 364 1.54 -16.20 -39.31
CA ILE A 364 0.75 -15.22 -38.54
C ILE A 364 0.06 -15.91 -37.37
N GLU A 365 -0.51 -17.10 -37.59
CA GLU A 365 -1.16 -17.91 -36.55
C GLU A 365 -0.16 -18.35 -35.48
N VAL A 366 1.01 -18.86 -35.88
CA VAL A 366 2.10 -19.23 -34.95
C VAL A 366 2.56 -18.03 -34.13
N ALA A 367 2.77 -16.87 -34.76
CA ALA A 367 3.16 -15.66 -34.04
C ALA A 367 2.07 -15.16 -33.07
N ALA A 368 0.79 -15.37 -33.38
CA ALA A 368 -0.31 -15.07 -32.47
C ALA A 368 -0.32 -16.03 -31.26
N LEU A 369 -0.15 -17.33 -31.50
CA LEU A 369 -0.04 -18.33 -30.44
C LEU A 369 1.17 -18.10 -29.53
N ASP A 370 2.33 -17.74 -30.09
CA ASP A 370 3.52 -17.39 -29.30
C ASP A 370 3.26 -16.17 -28.39
N ARG A 371 2.50 -15.18 -28.87
CA ARG A 371 2.09 -14.02 -28.05
C ARG A 371 1.17 -14.44 -26.91
N GLU A 372 0.15 -15.23 -27.20
CA GLU A 372 -0.77 -15.76 -26.19
C GLU A 372 -0.03 -16.62 -25.14
N LEU A 373 0.93 -17.46 -25.57
CA LEU A 373 1.79 -18.23 -24.68
C LEU A 373 2.58 -17.32 -23.74
N GLY A 374 3.13 -16.22 -24.26
CA GLY A 374 3.81 -15.21 -23.44
C GLY A 374 2.90 -14.58 -22.39
N GLU A 375 1.67 -14.23 -22.76
CA GLU A 375 0.67 -13.65 -21.85
C GLU A 375 0.25 -14.64 -20.75
N ILE A 376 -0.05 -15.89 -21.11
CA ILE A 376 -0.45 -16.92 -20.14
C ILE A 376 0.72 -17.26 -19.21
N SER A 377 1.94 -17.36 -19.74
CA SER A 377 3.14 -17.64 -18.93
C SER A 377 3.40 -16.53 -17.91
N ALA A 378 3.26 -15.26 -18.32
CA ALA A 378 3.38 -14.13 -17.41
C ALA A 378 2.31 -14.17 -16.30
N ALA A 379 1.06 -14.53 -16.63
CA ALA A 379 -0.01 -14.70 -15.66
C ALA A 379 0.27 -15.84 -14.67
N VAL A 380 0.82 -16.98 -15.13
CA VAL A 380 1.23 -18.10 -14.26
C VAL A 380 2.32 -17.67 -13.27
N GLU A 381 3.32 -16.91 -13.72
CA GLU A 381 4.38 -16.43 -12.82
C GLU A 381 3.84 -15.44 -11.77
N ALA A 382 2.89 -14.57 -12.16
CA ALA A 382 2.21 -13.69 -11.22
C ALA A 382 1.42 -14.49 -10.17
N ASP A 383 0.67 -15.51 -10.60
CA ASP A 383 -0.07 -16.39 -9.69
C ASP A 383 0.84 -17.20 -8.76
N ARG A 384 1.98 -17.71 -9.27
CA ARG A 384 2.99 -18.40 -8.46
C ARG A 384 3.59 -17.48 -7.41
N THR A 385 3.83 -16.23 -7.76
CA THR A 385 4.33 -15.21 -6.81
C THR A 385 3.30 -14.95 -5.73
N ALA A 386 2.04 -14.69 -6.11
CA ALA A 386 0.94 -14.48 -5.16
C ALA A 386 0.71 -15.70 -4.26
N PHE A 387 0.87 -16.92 -4.77
CA PHE A 387 0.76 -18.14 -3.98
C PHE A 387 1.89 -18.24 -2.94
N LYS A 388 3.14 -17.97 -3.33
CA LYS A 388 4.28 -17.96 -2.39
C LYS A 388 4.13 -16.89 -1.31
N GLU A 389 3.72 -15.68 -1.69
CA GLU A 389 3.45 -14.60 -0.73
C GLU A 389 2.36 -15.00 0.27
N ALA A 390 1.32 -15.70 -0.19
CA ALA A 390 0.28 -16.25 0.68
C ALA A 390 0.82 -17.32 1.64
N GLU A 391 1.66 -18.24 1.16
CA GLU A 391 2.34 -19.24 2.00
C GLU A 391 3.24 -18.60 3.06
N GLU A 392 4.06 -17.63 2.66
CA GLU A 392 4.94 -16.90 3.56
C GLU A 392 4.15 -16.12 4.61
N ARG A 393 3.03 -15.48 4.21
CA ARG A 393 2.15 -14.77 5.15
C ARG A 393 1.56 -15.72 6.18
N VAL A 394 1.05 -16.88 5.76
CA VAL A 394 0.52 -17.91 6.67
C VAL A 394 1.61 -18.42 7.60
N ALA A 395 2.81 -18.68 7.09
CA ALA A 395 3.93 -19.15 7.90
C ALA A 395 4.35 -18.12 8.96
N LEU A 396 4.44 -16.84 8.59
CA LEU A 396 4.78 -15.74 9.50
C LEU A 396 3.74 -15.58 10.61
N LEU A 397 2.45 -15.55 10.25
CA LEU A 397 1.37 -15.44 11.24
C LEU A 397 1.37 -16.67 12.17
N SER A 398 1.49 -17.87 11.61
CA SER A 398 1.50 -19.12 12.37
C SER A 398 2.68 -19.21 13.34
N ALA A 399 3.84 -18.67 12.97
CA ALA A 399 5.01 -18.60 13.84
C ALA A 399 4.84 -17.59 14.99
N ASP A 400 4.01 -16.55 14.81
CA ASP A 400 3.74 -15.54 15.84
C ASP A 400 2.64 -15.95 16.82
N LEU A 401 1.74 -16.88 16.44
CA LEU A 401 0.63 -17.34 17.27
C LEU A 401 1.04 -17.78 18.69
N PRO A 402 2.11 -18.58 18.92
CA PRO A 402 2.50 -18.96 20.27
C PRO A 402 2.89 -17.75 21.14
N ARG A 403 3.53 -16.74 20.55
CA ARG A 403 3.89 -15.50 21.25
C ARG A 403 2.64 -14.70 21.61
N GLN A 404 1.66 -14.63 20.70
CA GLN A 404 0.39 -13.96 20.95
C GLN A 404 -0.44 -14.68 22.01
N ALA A 405 -0.50 -16.02 21.97
CA ALA A 405 -1.17 -16.82 22.99
C ALA A 405 -0.54 -16.64 24.38
N GLN A 406 0.79 -16.58 24.47
CA GLN A 406 1.48 -16.25 25.72
C GLN A 406 1.13 -14.84 26.21
N ALA A 407 1.08 -13.85 25.31
CA ALA A 407 0.68 -12.49 25.67
C ALA A 407 -0.77 -12.42 26.22
N VAL A 408 -1.69 -13.22 25.66
CA VAL A 408 -3.04 -13.38 26.21
C VAL A 408 -2.98 -14.00 27.59
N GLN A 409 -2.23 -15.09 27.78
CA GLN A 409 -2.10 -15.76 29.07
C GLN A 409 -1.53 -14.83 30.16
N ASP A 410 -0.49 -14.06 29.83
CA ASP A 410 0.14 -13.10 30.73
C ASP A 410 -0.84 -11.98 31.12
N ALA A 411 -1.60 -11.46 30.15
CA ALA A 411 -2.60 -10.43 30.39
C ALA A 411 -3.77 -10.95 31.24
N LEU A 412 -4.27 -12.15 30.97
CA LEU A 412 -5.32 -12.80 31.78
C LEU A 412 -4.84 -13.07 33.20
N THR A 413 -3.60 -13.54 33.36
CA THR A 413 -2.95 -13.75 34.67
C THR A 413 -2.86 -12.44 35.46
N ALA A 414 -2.52 -11.34 34.79
CA ALA A 414 -2.49 -10.01 35.42
C ALA A 414 -3.88 -9.56 35.92
N VAL A 415 -4.95 -9.85 35.18
CA VAL A 415 -6.34 -9.55 35.58
C VAL A 415 -6.82 -10.47 36.72
N ALA A 416 -6.45 -11.75 36.66
CA ALA A 416 -6.87 -12.76 37.64
C ALA A 416 -6.12 -12.62 38.98
N GLY A 417 -4.90 -12.07 38.96
CA GLY A 417 -4.00 -12.05 40.12
C GLY A 417 -3.47 -13.42 40.52
N THR A 418 -3.76 -14.45 39.71
CA THR A 418 -3.36 -15.85 39.89
C THR A 418 -3.04 -16.45 38.52
N PRO A 419 -2.21 -17.50 38.44
CA PRO A 419 -1.86 -18.12 37.17
C PRO A 419 -3.11 -18.63 36.42
N VAL A 420 -3.19 -18.27 35.13
CA VAL A 420 -4.25 -18.72 34.20
C VAL A 420 -3.66 -19.73 33.21
N ASP A 421 -4.34 -20.85 33.01
CA ASP A 421 -4.09 -21.81 31.92
C ASP A 421 -4.92 -21.42 30.70
N PHE A 422 -4.31 -20.70 29.76
CA PHE A 422 -4.99 -20.30 28.53
C PHE A 422 -4.92 -21.41 27.47
N ARG A 423 -6.07 -21.96 27.12
CA ARG A 423 -6.20 -23.04 26.13
C ARG A 423 -6.61 -22.48 24.79
N ASP A 424 -5.61 -22.24 23.96
CA ASP A 424 -5.82 -21.96 22.56
C ASP A 424 -6.26 -23.23 21.83
N ARG A 425 -7.43 -23.18 21.18
CA ARG A 425 -8.02 -24.32 20.46
C ARG A 425 -7.26 -24.64 19.17
N HIS A 426 -6.46 -23.70 18.68
CA HIS A 426 -5.78 -23.78 17.40
C HIS A 426 -4.27 -24.06 17.53
N LEU A 427 -3.71 -24.00 18.74
CA LEU A 427 -2.35 -24.46 19.01
C LEU A 427 -2.37 -25.93 19.45
N PRO A 428 -1.49 -26.80 18.91
CA PRO A 428 -1.34 -28.14 19.43
C PRO A 428 -0.87 -28.07 20.88
N LYS A 429 -1.46 -28.89 21.77
CA LYS A 429 -1.03 -28.99 23.17
C LYS A 429 0.48 -29.20 23.23
N ALA A 430 1.21 -28.24 23.78
CA ALA A 430 2.60 -28.45 24.18
C ALA A 430 2.59 -29.51 25.29
N GLY A 431 2.88 -30.76 24.95
CA GLY A 431 2.88 -31.87 25.92
C GLY A 431 2.34 -33.22 25.45
N ALA A 432 2.11 -33.46 24.15
CA ALA A 432 2.08 -34.84 23.64
C ALA A 432 3.52 -35.32 23.42
N GLU A 433 4.23 -35.60 24.52
CA GLU A 433 5.41 -36.45 24.46
C GLU A 433 5.03 -37.74 23.73
N LYS A 434 5.72 -37.99 22.62
CA LYS A 434 5.77 -39.30 21.98
C LYS A 434 6.19 -40.33 23.03
N THR A 435 5.21 -41.04 23.57
CA THR A 435 5.43 -42.32 24.23
C THR A 435 4.78 -43.40 23.38
N ALA A 436 5.64 -44.35 22.98
CA ALA A 436 5.42 -45.55 22.17
C ALA A 436 5.27 -45.36 20.65
#